data_AF-A0A349E8T1-F1
#
_entry.id   AF-A0A349E8T1-F1
#
_cell.length_a   1.000
_cell.length_b   1.000
_cell.length_c   1.000
_cell.angle_alpha   90.00
_cell.angle_beta   90.00
_cell.angle_gamma   90.00
#
_symmetry.space_group_name_H-M   'P 1'
#
loop_
_entity.id
_entity.type
_entity.pdbx_description
1 polymer ?
#
loop_
_entity_poly.entity_id
_entity_poly.type
_entity_poly.pdbx_seq_one_letter_code
_entity_poly.pdbx_strand_id
1 'polypeptide(L)' 'MTVLFGILAILFVVLIVGIPLLEKYGSEKSDEELSKMSRYMMPLMVVLFIAMIIRYLIS' A
#
# COMPACT_ATOMS: atom_id res chain seq x y z
N MET A 1 -14.08 -18.12 -10.65
CA MET A 1 -15.02 -17.05 -11.02
C MET A 1 -15.54 -16.28 -9.80
N THR A 2 -16.13 -16.94 -8.79
CA THR A 2 -16.65 -16.28 -7.58
C THR A 2 -15.63 -15.41 -6.83
N VAL A 3 -14.41 -15.92 -6.62
CA VAL A 3 -13.33 -15.17 -5.95
C VAL A 3 -12.90 -13.95 -6.76
N LEU A 4 -12.82 -14.07 -8.09
CA LEU A 4 -12.43 -12.98 -8.98
C LEU A 4 -13.43 -11.83 -8.91
N PHE A 5 -14.73 -12.16 -9.00
CA PHE A 5 -15.80 -11.18 -8.84
C PHE A 5 -15.84 -10.57 -7.43
N GLY A 6 -15.51 -11.35 -6.39
CA GLY A 6 -15.37 -10.86 -5.02
C GLY A 6 -14.26 -9.81 -4.88
N ILE A 7 -13.07 -10.09 -5.44
CA ILE A 7 -11.94 -9.13 -5.43
C ILE A 7 -12.31 -7.86 -6.20
N LEU A 8 -12.92 -7.99 -7.38
CA LEU A 8 -13.38 -6.86 -8.17
C LEU A 8 -14.40 -5.99 -7.43
N ALA A 9 -15.38 -6.61 -6.77
CA ALA A 9 -16.38 -5.89 -5.99
C ALA A 9 -15.75 -5.12 -4.81
N ILE A 10 -14.81 -5.75 -4.08
CA ILE A 10 -14.09 -5.10 -2.98
C ILE A 10 -13.26 -3.92 -3.50
N LEU A 11 -12.52 -4.10 -4.60
CA LEU A 11 -11.77 -3.01 -5.21
C LEU A 11 -12.67 -1.87 -5.63
N PHE A 12 -13.86 -2.17 -6.18
CA PHE A 12 -14.83 -1.15 -6.57
C PHE A 12 -15.34 -0.34 -5.36
N VAL A 13 -15.64 -1.01 -4.25
CA VAL A 13 -16.02 -0.36 -2.99
C VAL A 13 -14.88 0.50 -2.46
N VAL A 14 -13.63 0.02 -2.52
CA VAL A 14 -12.46 0.80 -2.10
C VAL A 14 -12.27 2.03 -2.98
N LEU A 15 -12.52 1.95 -4.28
CA LEU A 15 -12.45 3.12 -5.15
C LEU A 15 -13.57 4.13 -4.86
N ILE A 16 -14.80 3.67 -4.64
CA ILE A 16 -15.95 4.57 -4.41
C ILE A 16 -15.94 5.17 -3.01
N VAL A 17 -15.54 4.41 -2.00
CA VAL A 17 -15.58 4.85 -0.59
C VAL A 17 -14.20 5.29 -0.12
N GLY A 18 -13.16 4.52 -0.42
CA GLY A 18 -11.80 4.79 0.01
C GLY A 18 -11.20 6.06 -0.59
N ILE A 19 -11.41 6.33 -1.89
CA ILE A 19 -10.92 7.55 -2.54
C ILE A 19 -11.51 8.82 -1.89
N PRO A 20 -12.83 9.00 -1.77
CA PRO A 20 -13.36 10.23 -1.15
C PRO A 20 -13.04 10.33 0.34
N LEU A 21 -12.83 9.22 1.06
CA LEU A 21 -12.31 9.26 2.42
C LEU A 21 -10.86 9.75 2.46
N LEU A 22 -10.01 9.29 1.54
CA LEU A 22 -8.64 9.77 1.39
C LEU A 22 -8.59 11.24 0.98
N GLU A 23 -9.50 11.71 0.13
CA GLU A 23 -9.58 13.13 -0.22
C GLU A 23 -10.10 13.98 0.94
N LYS A 24 -11.09 13.49 1.70
CA LYS A 24 -11.70 14.24 2.81
C LYS A 24 -10.84 14.30 4.06
N TYR A 25 -10.13 13.23 4.37
CA TYR A 25 -9.34 13.09 5.60
C TYR A 25 -7.83 13.03 5.35
N GLY A 26 -7.41 12.94 4.09
CA GLY A 26 -5.99 13.02 3.74
C GLY A 26 -5.50 14.44 3.89
N SER A 27 -4.46 14.60 4.68
CA SER A 27 -3.63 15.80 4.62
C SER A 27 -2.94 15.85 3.25
N GLU A 28 -3.12 16.94 2.49
CA GLU A 28 -2.29 17.22 1.32
C GLU A 28 -0.83 17.24 1.77
N LYS A 29 -0.08 16.22 1.38
CA LYS A 29 1.34 16.16 1.68
C LYS A 29 2.06 17.00 0.65
N SER A 30 2.88 17.94 1.11
CA SER A 30 3.73 18.70 0.21
C SER A 30 4.72 17.77 -0.50
N ASP A 31 5.17 18.17 -1.70
CA ASP A 31 6.18 17.41 -2.46
C ASP A 31 7.46 17.14 -1.63
N GLU A 32 7.78 18.04 -0.71
CA GLU A 32 8.92 17.89 0.20
C GLU A 32 8.69 16.78 1.25
N GLU A 33 7.48 16.69 1.82
CA GLU A 33 7.12 15.62 2.75
C GLU A 33 7.06 14.26 2.06
N LEU A 34 6.50 14.21 0.84
CA LEU A 34 6.48 13.01 0.02
C LEU A 34 7.90 12.53 -0.34
N SER A 35 8.80 13.45 -0.68
CA SER A 35 10.20 13.16 -0.94
C SER A 35 10.92 12.59 0.29
N LYS A 36 10.72 13.20 1.47
CA LYS A 36 11.26 12.69 2.74
C LYS A 36 10.73 11.29 3.04
N MET A 37 9.45 11.02 2.78
CA MET A 37 8.83 9.72 3.01
C MET A 37 9.35 8.66 2.02
N SER A 38 9.50 9.03 0.75
CA SER A 38 10.03 8.16 -0.32
C SER A 38 11.48 7.72 -0.06
N ARG A 39 12.30 8.57 0.57
CA ARG A 39 13.68 8.25 0.95
C ARG A 39 13.77 7.03 1.89
N TYR A 40 12.79 6.82 2.75
CA TYR A 40 12.74 5.64 3.64
C TYR A 40 12.14 4.41 2.98
N MET A 41 11.44 4.57 1.85
CA MET A 41 10.78 3.47 1.14
C MET A 41 11.80 2.44 0.63
N MET A 42 12.93 2.91 0.07
CA MET A 42 13.99 2.03 -0.44
C MET A 42 14.63 1.15 0.66
N PRO A 43 15.11 1.68 1.80
CA PRO A 43 15.64 0.84 2.87
C PRO A 43 14.57 -0.09 3.47
N LEU A 44 13.34 0.38 3.67
CA LEU A 44 12.23 -0.47 4.14
C LEU A 44 11.96 -1.64 3.19
N MET A 45 11.98 -1.40 1.87
CA MET A 45 11.85 -2.45 0.86
C MET A 45 12.95 -3.51 1.01
N VAL A 46 14.21 -3.10 1.17
CA VAL A 46 15.33 -4.03 1.37
C VAL A 46 15.12 -4.88 2.63
N VAL A 47 14.69 -4.27 3.74
CA VAL A 47 14.37 -4.99 4.97
C VAL A 47 13.26 -6.03 4.75
N LEU A 48 12.19 -5.65 4.05
CA LEU A 48 11.10 -6.57 3.71
C LEU A 48 11.56 -7.73 2.82
N PHE A 49 12.42 -7.47 1.84
CA PHE A 49 13.00 -8.52 1.01
C PHE A 49 13.81 -9.52 1.83
N ILE A 50 14.67 -9.02 2.72
CA ILE A 50 15.46 -9.88 3.63
C ILE A 50 14.52 -10.70 4.53
N ALA A 51 13.51 -10.07 5.12
CA ALA A 51 12.52 -10.75 5.95
C ALA A 51 11.75 -11.84 5.17
N MET A 52 11.41 -11.58 3.91
CA MET A 52 10.74 -12.55 3.03
C MET A 52 11.64 -13.74 2.70
N ILE A 53 12.93 -13.50 2.44
CA ILE A 53 13.93 -14.56 2.21
C ILE A 53 14.07 -15.41 3.47
N ILE A 54 14.21 -14.79 4.65
CA ILE A 54 14.30 -15.51 5.93
C ILE A 54 13.05 -16.36 6.14
N ARG A 55 11.86 -15.79 5.93
CA ARG A 55 10.59 -16.53 6.05
C ARG A 55 10.54 -17.71 5.09
N TYR A 56 11.01 -17.55 3.86
CA TYR A 56 11.04 -18.62 2.87
C TYR A 56 12.04 -19.74 3.21
N LEU A 57 13.16 -19.42 3.86
CA LEU A 57 14.15 -20.42 4.29
C LEU A 57 13.75 -21.18 5.56
N ILE A 58 12.94 -20.57 6.43
CA ILE A 58 12.47 -21.17 7.68
C ILE A 58 11.15 -21.94 7.51
N SER A 59 10.30 -21.53 6.56
CA SER A 59 9.01 -22.16 6.24
C SER A 59 9.14 -23.27 5.20
#